data_AF-A0A0G1ULJ5-F1
#
_entry.id   AF-A0A0G1ULJ5-F1
#
_cell.length_a   1.000
_cell.length_b   1.000
_cell.length_c   1.000
_cell.angle_alpha   90.00
_cell.angle_beta   90.00
_cell.angle_gamma   90.00
#
_symmetry.space_group_name_H-M   'P 1'
#
loop_
_entity.id
_entity.type
_entity.pdbx_description
1 polymer ?
#
loop_
_entity_poly.entity_id
_entity_poly.type
_entity_poly.pdbx_seq_one_letter_code
_entity_poly.pdbx_strand_id
1 'polypeptide(L)' 'MFANKTWVFIWIIAALLLGLVLGVFFPRDLNPLSQSCQYGGKTYRSGEGFPADDGCNSCSCGNGRVACTLMACD' A
#
# COMPACT_ATOMS: atom_id res chain seq x y z
N MET A 1 -42.55 21.60 2.83
CA MET A 1 -41.26 21.98 3.43
C MET A 1 -40.22 22.16 2.33
N PHE A 2 -39.84 23.39 2.01
CA PHE A 2 -38.74 23.66 1.09
C PHE A 2 -37.42 23.42 1.83
N ALA A 3 -36.75 22.30 1.57
CA ALA A 3 -35.32 22.23 1.82
C ALA A 3 -34.70 23.30 0.92
N ASN A 4 -34.33 24.44 1.49
CA ASN A 4 -33.78 25.58 0.77
C ASN A 4 -32.54 25.08 -0.01
N LYS A 5 -32.60 25.15 -1.35
CA LYS A 5 -31.58 24.67 -2.30
C LYS A 5 -30.15 24.95 -1.85
N THR A 6 -29.94 26.10 -1.20
CA THR A 6 -28.67 26.53 -0.62
C THR A 6 -28.10 25.54 0.40
N TRP A 7 -28.94 24.99 1.27
CA TRP A 7 -28.55 23.99 2.27
C TRP A 7 -28.19 22.64 1.64
N VAL A 8 -28.83 22.28 0.52
CA VAL A 8 -28.50 21.07 -0.24
C VAL A 8 -27.10 21.19 -0.82
N PHE A 9 -26.75 22.33 -1.40
CA PHE A 9 -25.40 22.59 -1.90
C PHE A 9 -24.34 22.61 -0.79
N ILE A 10 -24.66 23.23 0.35
CA ILE A 10 -23.76 23.25 1.52
C ILE A 10 -23.48 21.83 2.01
N TRP A 11 -24.50 20.97 2.10
CA TRP A 11 -24.33 19.57 2.49
C TRP A 11 -23.50 18.76 1.51
N ILE A 12 -23.70 18.95 0.19
CA ILE A 12 -22.92 18.27 -0.85
C ILE A 12 -21.45 18.68 -0.76
N ILE A 13 -21.16 19.98 -0.62
CA ILE A 13 -19.80 20.48 -0.50
C ILE A 13 -19.16 19.95 0.78
N ALA A 14 -19.87 19.97 1.91
CA ALA A 14 -19.37 19.42 3.17
C ALA A 14 -19.05 17.92 3.07
N ALA A 15 -19.90 17.13 2.40
CA ALA A 15 -19.67 15.70 2.19
C ALA A 15 -18.47 15.41 1.28
N LEU A 16 -18.29 16.20 0.22
CA LEU A 16 -17.13 16.09 -0.69
C LEU A 16 -15.83 16.48 0.01
N LEU A 17 -15.83 17.57 0.79
CA LEU A 17 -14.68 17.98 1.59
C LEU A 17 -14.34 16.97 2.67
N LEU A 18 -15.35 16.41 3.36
CA LEU A 18 -15.17 15.35 4.34
C LEU A 18 -14.58 14.09 3.68
N GLY A 19 -15.11 13.66 2.54
CA GLY A 19 -14.58 12.53 1.78
C GLY A 19 -13.14 12.73 1.31
N LEU A 20 -12.77 13.94 0.87
CA LEU A 20 -11.41 14.29 0.48
C LEU A 20 -10.45 14.28 1.69
N VAL A 21 -10.88 14.81 2.84
CA VAL A 21 -10.09 14.77 4.07
C VAL A 21 -9.89 13.32 4.55
N LEU A 22 -10.94 12.50 4.59
CA LEU A 22 -10.81 11.09 4.97
C LEU A 22 -9.92 10.33 3.96
N GLY A 23 -10.00 10.62 2.66
CA GLY A 23 -9.17 9.99 1.63
C GLY A 23 -7.67 10.37 1.66
N VAL A 24 -7.34 11.53 2.23
CA VAL A 24 -5.95 12.00 2.40
C VAL A 24 -5.39 11.62 3.78
N PHE A 25 -6.24 11.56 4.81
CA PHE A 25 -5.80 11.27 6.19
C PHE A 25 -5.76 9.79 6.55
N PHE A 26 -6.46 8.89 5.85
CA PHE A 26 -6.32 7.46 6.08
C PHE A 26 -5.28 6.86 5.13
N PRO A 27 -4.08 6.46 5.61
CA PRO A 27 -3.19 5.63 4.81
C PRO A 27 -3.92 4.32 4.45
N ARG A 28 -3.80 3.90 3.19
CA ARG A 28 -4.48 2.72 2.63
C ARG A 28 -3.92 1.37 3.10
N ASP A 29 -3.22 1.32 4.23
CA ASP A 29 -2.60 0.11 4.74
C ASP A 29 -3.29 -0.32 6.04
N LEU A 30 -4.53 -0.81 5.91
CA LEU A 30 -5.33 -1.40 7.00
C LEU A 30 -4.74 -2.71 7.54
N ASN A 31 -3.67 -3.23 6.93
CA ASN A 31 -2.99 -4.43 7.39
C ASN A 31 -1.55 -4.11 7.85
N PRO A 32 -1.36 -3.63 9.10
CA PRO A 32 -0.04 -3.32 9.64
C PRO A 32 0.89 -4.54 9.74
N LEU A 33 0.35 -5.74 9.52
CA LEU A 33 1.09 -7.01 9.55
C LEU A 33 1.63 -7.44 8.17
N SER A 34 1.09 -6.94 7.06
CA SER A 34 1.59 -7.29 5.71
C SER A 34 2.45 -6.15 5.15
N GLN A 35 3.57 -5.87 5.80
CA GLN A 35 4.53 -4.88 5.31
C GLN A 35 5.20 -5.40 4.03
N SER A 36 5.13 -4.60 2.97
CA SER A 36 5.86 -4.86 1.72
C SER A 36 7.36 -4.66 1.91
N CYS A 37 8.15 -5.29 1.06
CA CYS A 37 9.60 -5.18 1.04
C CYS A 37 10.06 -4.41 -0.19
N GLN A 38 11.16 -3.66 -0.07
CA GLN A 38 11.86 -3.11 -1.22
C GLN A 38 13.13 -3.90 -1.51
N TYR A 39 13.31 -4.30 -2.78
CA TYR A 39 14.49 -5.02 -3.25
C TYR A 39 14.72 -4.68 -4.73
N GLY A 40 15.96 -4.34 -5.11
CA GLY A 40 16.29 -3.99 -6.50
C GLY A 40 15.46 -2.84 -7.09
N GLY A 41 14.97 -1.91 -6.25
CA GLY A 41 14.08 -0.82 -6.66
C GLY A 41 12.63 -1.25 -6.96
N LYS A 42 12.27 -2.51 -6.70
CA LYS A 42 10.91 -3.05 -6.83
C LYS A 42 10.30 -3.25 -5.45
N THR A 43 8.97 -3.17 -5.39
CA THR A 43 8.19 -3.43 -4.17
C THR A 43 7.53 -4.80 -4.26
N TYR A 44 7.76 -5.64 -3.26
CA TYR A 44 7.23 -7.00 -3.14
C TYR A 44 6.27 -7.09 -1.96
N ARG A 45 5.17 -7.84 -2.11
CA ARG A 45 4.19 -8.03 -1.03
C ARG A 45 4.71 -9.04 0.00
N SER A 46 4.28 -8.92 1.25
CA SER A 46 4.56 -9.96 2.25
C SER A 46 4.00 -11.31 1.78
N GLY A 47 4.82 -12.35 1.82
CA GLY A 47 4.55 -13.69 1.29
C GLY A 47 5.00 -13.90 -0.17
N GLU A 48 5.43 -12.86 -0.87
CA GLU A 48 5.86 -12.95 -2.26
C GLU A 48 7.30 -13.49 -2.36
N GLY A 49 7.51 -14.48 -3.23
CA GLY A 49 8.82 -15.00 -3.61
C GLY A 49 9.25 -14.47 -4.98
N PHE A 50 10.54 -14.20 -5.15
CA PHE A 50 11.10 -13.61 -6.37
C PHE A 50 12.57 -14.01 -6.56
N PRO A 51 13.08 -14.01 -7.80
CA PRO A 51 14.51 -14.24 -8.05
C PRO A 51 15.36 -13.06 -7.54
N ALA A 52 16.53 -13.36 -7.00
CA ALA A 52 17.53 -12.36 -6.63
C ALA A 52 18.14 -11.70 -7.88
N ASP A 53 18.73 -10.52 -7.71
CA ASP A 53 19.33 -9.76 -8.82
C ASP A 53 20.61 -10.41 -9.36
N ASP A 54 21.16 -11.39 -8.65
CA ASP A 54 22.31 -12.20 -9.08
C ASP A 54 21.95 -13.29 -10.11
N GLY A 55 20.66 -13.49 -10.40
CA GLY A 55 20.18 -14.47 -11.38
C GLY A 55 20.26 -15.94 -10.94
N CYS A 56 20.63 -16.20 -9.70
CA CYS A 56 20.86 -17.55 -9.19
C CYS A 56 20.09 -17.79 -7.88
N ASN A 57 20.15 -16.85 -6.94
CA ASN A 57 19.47 -16.99 -5.67
C ASN A 57 17.98 -16.66 -5.78
N SER A 58 17.21 -17.16 -4.83
CA SER A 58 15.78 -16.86 -4.68
C SER A 58 15.53 -16.16 -3.36
N CYS A 59 14.64 -15.19 -3.37
CA CYS A 59 14.29 -14.36 -2.23
C CYS A 59 12.81 -14.47 -1.89
N SER A 60 12.47 -14.11 -0.65
CA SER A 60 11.10 -14.00 -0.16
C SER A 60 10.96 -12.73 0.66
N CYS A 61 9.82 -12.07 0.53
CA CYS A 61 9.44 -10.93 1.35
C CYS A 61 8.54 -11.39 2.50
N GLY A 62 8.87 -11.00 3.73
CA GLY A 62 8.02 -11.24 4.90
C GLY A 62 8.18 -10.14 5.94
N ASN A 63 7.07 -9.57 6.40
CA ASN A 63 7.05 -8.54 7.45
C ASN A 63 8.06 -7.39 7.19
N GLY A 64 8.11 -6.89 5.94
CA GLY A 64 9.01 -5.81 5.54
C GLY A 64 10.48 -6.20 5.40
N ARG A 65 10.82 -7.49 5.51
CA ARG A 65 12.19 -8.00 5.37
C ARG A 65 12.32 -8.96 4.20
N VAL A 66 13.46 -8.89 3.52
CA VAL A 66 13.83 -9.81 2.45
C VAL A 66 14.77 -10.87 3.00
N ALA A 67 14.50 -12.12 2.70
CA ALA A 67 15.38 -13.25 2.98
C ALA A 67 15.64 -14.02 1.69
N CYS A 68 16.92 -14.22 1.35
CA CYS A 68 17.35 -14.92 0.15
C CYS A 68 18.11 -16.20 0.47
N THR A 69 18.14 -17.13 -0.48
CA THR A 69 19.04 -18.28 -0.45
C THR A 69 20.50 -17.82 -0.55
N LEU A 70 21.42 -18.70 -0.13
CA LEU A 70 22.87 -18.48 -0.19
C LEU A 70 23.53 -19.60 -0.97
N MET A 71 23.08 -19.80 -2.21
CA MET A 71 23.71 -20.76 -3.12
C MET A 71 25.00 -20.16 -3.65
N ALA A 72 26.04 -20.98 -3.78
CA ALA A 72 27.21 -20.62 -4.54
C ALA A 72 26.84 -20.64 -6.03
N CYS A 73 27.12 -19.55 -6.72
CA CYS A 73 26.80 -19.34 -8.13
C CYS A 73 28.10 -19.12 -8.91
N ASP A 74 28.12 -19.49 -10.19
CA ASP A 74 29.30 -19.48 -11.06
C ASP A 74 29.73 -18.08 -11.54
#